data_AF-A0A3D8YK18-F1
#
_entry.id   AF-A0A3D8YK18-F1
#
_cell.length_a   1.000
_cell.length_b   1.000
_cell.length_c   1.000
_cell.angle_alpha   90.00
_cell.angle_beta   90.00
_cell.angle_gamma   90.00
#
_symmetry.space_group_name_H-M   'P 1'
#
loop_
_entity.id
_entity.type
_entity.pdbx_description
1 polymer ?
#
loop_
_entity_poly.entity_id
_entity_poly.type
_entity_poly.pdbx_seq_one_letter_code
_entity_poly.pdbx_strand_id
1 'polypeptide(L)' 'MKDNNNYNVLIVGNKGREYALAQRLQQDERVNALYFCLGNGGTQDLGENQECEHYEHIVELALKKQIHLAIISEEE' A
#
# COMPACT_ATOMS: atom_id res chain seq x y z
N MET A 1 13.99 20.66 -14.23
CA MET A 1 14.27 19.49 -13.37
C MET A 1 13.04 18.60 -13.45
N LYS A 2 13.17 17.31 -13.78
CA LYS A 2 12.04 16.39 -13.62
C LYS A 2 11.86 16.22 -12.12
N ASP A 3 10.69 16.49 -11.59
CA ASP A 3 10.40 16.22 -10.18
C ASP A 3 10.58 14.72 -9.95
N ASN A 4 11.49 14.33 -9.07
CA ASN A 4 11.69 12.94 -8.63
C ASN A 4 10.54 12.54 -7.68
N ASN A 5 9.28 12.73 -8.10
CA ASN A 5 8.10 12.48 -7.29
C ASN A 5 7.84 10.97 -7.23
N ASN A 6 8.50 10.33 -6.28
CA ASN A 6 8.40 8.92 -5.97
C ASN A 6 7.44 8.73 -4.78
N TYR A 7 6.31 8.07 -5.01
CA TYR A 7 5.22 7.92 -4.05
C TYR A 7 5.23 6.54 -3.39
N ASN A 8 5.15 6.54 -2.08
CA ASN A 8 4.83 5.34 -1.31
C ASN A 8 3.31 5.23 -1.15
N VAL A 9 2.74 4.08 -1.49
CA VAL A 9 1.29 3.84 -1.46
C VAL A 9 0.97 2.76 -0.42
N LEU A 10 -0.05 3.01 0.38
CA LEU A 10 -0.62 2.04 1.32
C LEU A 10 -1.96 1.54 0.79
N ILE A 11 -2.15 0.23 0.79
CA ILE A 11 -3.42 -0.42 0.44
C ILE A 11 -3.92 -1.17 1.69
N VAL A 12 -5.17 -0.91 2.08
CA VAL A 12 -5.79 -1.55 3.25
C VAL A 12 -6.77 -2.63 2.79
N GLY A 13 -6.51 -3.87 3.19
CA GLY A 13 -7.31 -5.05 2.90
C GLY A 13 -6.45 -6.27 2.51
N ASN A 14 -7.08 -7.45 2.46
CA ASN A 14 -6.38 -8.73 2.26
C ASN A 14 -6.93 -9.59 1.10
N LYS A 15 -7.79 -9.04 0.23
CA LYS A 15 -8.47 -9.81 -0.82
C LYS A 15 -7.84 -9.58 -2.20
N GLY A 16 -8.43 -10.22 -3.21
CA GLY A 16 -7.91 -10.20 -4.58
C GLY A 16 -8.02 -8.84 -5.28
N ARG A 17 -8.95 -7.97 -4.85
CA ARG A 17 -9.11 -6.62 -5.42
C ARG A 17 -7.89 -5.76 -5.10
N GLU A 18 -7.40 -5.84 -3.88
CA GLU A 18 -6.24 -5.11 -3.40
C GLU A 18 -4.97 -5.59 -4.13
N TYR A 19 -4.85 -6.90 -4.38
CA TYR A 19 -3.80 -7.46 -5.23
C TYR A 19 -3.86 -6.92 -6.67
N ALA A 20 -5.03 -6.96 -7.32
CA ALA A 20 -5.19 -6.49 -8.70
C ALA A 20 -4.85 -5.00 -8.84
N LEU A 21 -5.28 -4.19 -7.87
CA LEU A 21 -4.99 -2.76 -7.81
C LEU A 21 -3.48 -2.50 -7.64
N ALA A 22 -2.84 -3.22 -6.70
CA ALA A 22 -1.39 -3.16 -6.51
C ALA A 22 -0.61 -3.53 -7.76
N GLN A 23 -1.01 -4.60 -8.46
CA GLN A 23 -0.35 -5.07 -9.67
C GLN A 23 -0.37 -4.00 -10.77
N ARG A 24 -1.44 -3.19 -10.84
CA ARG A 24 -1.53 -2.08 -11.80
C ARG A 24 -0.73 -0.85 -11.36
N LEU A 25 -0.67 -0.57 -10.05
CA LEU A 25 0.11 0.53 -9.49
C LEU A 25 1.62 0.30 -9.61
N GLN A 26 2.09 -0.94 -9.47
CA GLN A 26 3.51 -1.29 -9.60
C GLN A 26 4.09 -0.95 -10.99
N GLN A 27 3.23 -0.79 -12.00
CA GLN A 27 3.63 -0.40 -13.36
C GLN A 27 3.79 1.12 -13.55
N ASP A 28 3.40 1.92 -12.56
CA ASP A 28 3.57 3.37 -12.60
C ASP A 28 4.96 3.75 -12.10
N GLU A 29 5.80 4.35 -12.96
CA GLU A 29 7.18 4.74 -12.62
C GLU A 29 7.28 5.72 -11.46
N ARG A 30 6.17 6.40 -11.10
CA ARG A 30 6.10 7.30 -9.95
C ARG A 30 5.87 6.55 -8.64
N VAL A 31 5.46 5.29 -8.67
CA VAL A 31 5.26 4.47 -7.47
C VAL A 31 6.59 3.88 -7.04
N ASN A 32 7.04 4.27 -5.85
CA ASN A 32 8.31 3.85 -5.27
C ASN A 32 8.18 2.54 -4.47
N ALA A 33 7.13 2.43 -3.68
CA ALA A 33 6.88 1.27 -2.85
C ALA A 33 5.39 1.07 -2.57
N LEU A 34 5.00 -0.19 -2.45
CA LEU A 34 3.67 -0.63 -2.07
C LEU A 34 3.73 -1.24 -0.67
N TYR A 35 2.80 -0.82 0.19
CA TYR A 35 2.62 -1.35 1.53
C TYR A 35 1.19 -1.86 1.66
N PHE A 36 1.00 -2.95 2.40
CA PHE A 36 -0.30 -3.55 2.63
C PHE A 36 -0.57 -3.65 4.12
N CYS A 37 -1.72 -3.13 4.56
CA CYS A 37 -2.27 -3.45 5.87
C CYS A 37 -2.97 -4.82 5.75
N LEU A 38 -2.45 -5.81 6.48
CA LEU A 38 -2.71 -7.26 6.37
C LEU A 38 -2.18 -7.89 5.07
N GLY A 39 -2.72 -7.52 3.91
CA GLY A 39 -2.38 -8.17 2.63
C GLY A 39 -2.62 -9.68 2.63
N ASN A 40 -2.12 -10.38 1.61
CA ASN A 40 -2.17 -11.84 1.52
C ASN A 40 -0.89 -12.40 0.89
N GLY A 41 -0.82 -13.73 0.68
CA GLY A 41 0.37 -14.38 0.11
C GLY A 41 0.76 -13.86 -1.28
N GLY A 42 -0.20 -13.40 -2.09
CA GLY A 42 0.10 -12.81 -3.40
C GLY A 42 0.66 -11.39 -3.33
N THR A 43 0.21 -10.57 -2.36
CA THR A 43 0.70 -9.19 -2.24
C THR A 43 2.14 -9.10 -1.73
N GLN A 44 2.67 -10.17 -1.12
CA GLN A 44 4.07 -10.26 -0.71
C GLN A 44 5.06 -10.16 -1.89
N ASP A 45 4.63 -10.56 -3.09
CA ASP A 45 5.45 -10.43 -4.31
C ASP A 45 5.42 -9.01 -4.89
N LEU A 46 4.47 -8.17 -4.46
CA LEU A 46 4.24 -6.82 -4.98
C LEU A 46 4.77 -5.72 -4.04
N GLY A 47 4.87 -6.00 -2.74
CA GLY A 47 5.28 -5.04 -1.72
C GLY A 47 5.32 -5.64 -0.32
N GLU A 48 5.30 -4.79 0.70
CA GLU A 48 5.49 -5.20 2.09
C GLU A 48 4.13 -5.31 2.81
N ASN A 49 3.75 -6.53 3.20
CA ASN A 49 2.62 -6.74 4.10
C ASN A 49 3.01 -6.36 5.54
N GLN A 50 2.11 -5.72 6.26
CA GLN A 50 2.29 -5.30 7.65
C GLN A 50 1.09 -5.74 8.49
N GLU A 51 1.36 -6.16 9.72
CA GLU A 51 0.32 -6.36 10.71
C GLU A 51 -0.35 -5.02 11.02
N CYS A 52 -1.68 -5.01 10.94
CA CYS A 52 -2.45 -3.79 10.96
C CYS A 52 -3.93 -4.15 11.23
N GLU A 53 -4.24 -4.35 12.51
CA GLU A 53 -5.55 -4.81 12.97
C GLU A 53 -6.50 -3.68 13.39
N HIS A 54 -5.98 -2.47 13.57
CA HIS A 54 -6.71 -1.32 14.12
C HIS A 54 -6.37 -0.04 13.35
N TYR A 55 -7.26 0.94 13.40
CA TYR A 55 -7.11 2.21 12.68
C TYR A 55 -5.83 2.96 13.07
N GLU A 56 -5.41 2.86 14.32
CA GLU A 56 -4.18 3.46 14.84
C GLU A 56 -2.95 2.90 14.11
N HIS A 57 -2.93 1.60 13.82
CA HIS A 57 -1.83 0.96 13.08
C HIS A 57 -1.73 1.48 11.64
N ILE A 58 -2.86 1.79 10.99
CA ILE A 58 -2.87 2.40 9.66
C ILE A 58 -2.19 3.77 9.69
N VAL A 59 -2.51 4.59 10.70
CA VAL A 59 -1.93 5.93 10.87
C VAL A 59 -0.43 5.84 11.18
N GLU A 60 -0.03 4.97 12.10
CA GLU A 60 1.37 4.75 12.45
C GLU A 60 2.18 4.26 11.25
N LEU A 61 1.63 3.31 10.49
CA LEU A 61 2.25 2.80 9.27
C LEU A 61 2.39 3.91 8.22
N ALA A 62 1.34 4.72 8.04
CA ALA A 62 1.34 5.84 7.10
C ALA A 62 2.46 6.84 7.42
N LEU A 63 2.62 7.20 8.69
CA LEU A 63 3.68 8.09 9.16
C LEU A 63 5.06 7.44 9.02
N LYS A 64 5.22 6.19 9.47
CA LYS A 64 6.50 5.48 9.48
C LYS A 64 7.06 5.27 8.06
N LYS A 65 6.20 4.93 7.10
CA LYS A 65 6.59 4.64 5.71
C LYS A 65 6.46 5.85 4.77
N GLN A 66 6.12 7.03 5.30
CA GLN A 66 5.96 8.27 4.52
C GLN A 66 4.98 8.06 3.35
N ILE A 67 3.79 7.56 3.67
CA ILE A 67 2.76 7.25 2.68
C ILE A 67 2.21 8.54 2.08
N HIS A 68 2.10 8.57 0.75
CA HIS A 68 1.59 9.71 -0.02
C HIS A 68 0.15 9.50 -0.49
N LEU A 69 -0.25 8.23 -0.65
CA LEU A 69 -1.60 7.83 -1.02
C LEU A 69 -1.98 6.59 -0.21
N ALA A 70 -3.11 6.65 0.48
CA ALA A 70 -3.74 5.50 1.10
C ALA A 70 -5.01 5.13 0.32
N ILE A 71 -5.16 3.85 -0.02
CA ILE A 71 -6.34 3.30 -0.69
C ILE A 71 -6.99 2.31 0.26
N ILE A 72 -8.13 2.71 0.81
CA ILE A 72 -8.91 1.92 1.77
C ILE A 72 -10.01 1.24 0.99
N SER A 73 -9.96 -0.10 0.92
CA SER A 73 -10.91 -0.89 0.12
C SER A 73 -11.90 -1.68 0.98
N GLU A 74 -11.59 -1.92 2.25
CA GLU A 74 -12.51 -2.51 3.23
C GLU A 74 -13.28 -1.40 3.95
N GLU A 75 -14.59 -1.60 4.14
CA GLU A 75 -15.51 -0.65 4.80
C GLU A 75 -15.97 -1.11 6.19
N GLU A 76 -15.26 -2.04 6.83
CA GLU A 76 -15.55 -2.48 8.21
C GLU A 76 -14.33 -2.35 9.11
#